data_AF-A0A967VN95-F1
#
_entry.id   AF-A0A967VN95-F1
#
_cell.length_a   1.000
_cell.length_b   1.000
_cell.length_c   1.000
_cell.angle_alpha   90.00
_cell.angle_beta   90.00
_cell.angle_gamma   90.00
#
_symmetry.space_group_name_H-M   'P 1'
#
loop_
_entity.id
_entity.type
_entity.pdbx_description
1 polymer ?
#
loop_
_entity_poly.entity_id
_entity_poly.type
_entity_poly.pdbx_seq_one_letter_code
_entity_poly.pdbx_strand_id
1 'polypeptide(L)'
;GGYVRLRVSDTGTGMDPDTLERAFDPFFTTKEPGKGTGLGLATVFGIVKQSGGHVRARSVKGAGTTFEVVLPRVDEAPTPESSPRAERREDEAAGGTVLVVEDEPAVRKLAVRILERDGYRVLAAENGARALEVLESHAGAIDLVVTDMVMPEMGGEELAWHLSRRRPGLPILFMSG
;
A
#
# COMPACT_ATOMS: atom_id res chain seq x y z
N GLY A 1 25.82 -6.12 17.63
CA GLY A 1 26.62 -5.96 16.39
C GLY A 1 26.77 -4.49 16.06
N GLY A 2 27.38 -4.17 14.92
CA GLY A 2 27.39 -2.80 14.39
C GLY A 2 25.99 -2.41 13.90
N TYR A 3 25.66 -1.13 14.00
CA TYR A 3 24.41 -0.56 13.48
C TYR A 3 24.72 0.66 12.64
N VAL A 4 23.92 0.87 11.60
CA VAL A 4 23.92 2.12 10.83
C VAL A 4 22.75 2.96 11.29
N ARG A 5 23.00 4.25 11.54
CA ARG A 5 21.96 5.21 11.90
C ARG A 5 21.75 6.22 10.77
N LEU A 6 20.53 6.25 10.23
CA LEU A 6 20.05 7.32 9.38
C LEU A 6 19.25 8.31 10.22
N ARG A 7 19.57 9.60 10.09
CA ARG A 7 18.81 10.68 10.72
C ARG A 7 18.30 11.62 9.63
N VAL A 8 17.01 11.94 9.69
CA VAL A 8 16.37 12.94 8.83
C VAL A 8 15.76 14.00 9.75
N SER A 9 16.17 15.25 9.57
CA SER A 9 15.72 16.38 10.38
C SER A 9 15.21 17.49 9.48
N ASP A 10 14.10 18.11 9.89
CA ASP A 10 13.53 19.30 9.27
C ASP A 10 13.34 20.40 10.30
N THR A 11 13.14 21.63 9.82
CA THR A 11 12.83 22.82 10.62
C THR A 11 11.39 23.29 10.38
N GLY A 12 10.48 22.37 10.06
CA GLY A 12 9.08 22.65 9.77
C GLY A 12 8.25 22.91 11.03
N THR A 13 6.93 22.75 10.90
CA THR A 13 5.99 23.07 11.99
C THR A 13 6.03 22.09 13.17
N GLY A 14 6.68 20.94 13.02
CA GLY A 14 6.66 19.88 14.04
C GLY A 14 5.26 19.32 14.34
N MET A 15 5.19 18.48 15.36
CA MET A 15 4.01 17.78 15.86
C MET A 15 3.84 18.02 17.37
N ASP A 16 2.59 18.08 17.83
CA ASP A 16 2.27 17.96 19.26
C ASP A 16 2.39 16.51 19.74
N PRO A 17 2.44 16.27 21.07
CA PRO A 17 2.63 14.92 21.63
C PRO A 17 1.63 13.89 21.13
N ASP A 18 0.34 14.24 21.09
CA ASP A 18 -0.74 13.33 20.66
C ASP A 18 -0.56 12.92 19.19
N THR A 19 -0.21 13.87 18.32
CA THR A 19 0.10 13.59 16.92
C THR A 19 1.35 12.71 16.77
N LEU A 20 2.39 12.98 17.56
CA LEU A 20 3.66 12.23 17.50
C LEU A 20 3.48 10.77 17.94
N GLU A 21 2.67 10.54 18.97
CA GLU A 21 2.38 9.20 19.49
C GLU A 21 1.72 8.32 18.43
N ARG A 22 0.79 8.90 17.68
CA ARG A 22 0.02 8.21 16.63
C ARG A 22 0.67 8.26 15.25
N ALA A 23 1.81 8.94 15.10
CA ALA A 23 2.40 9.25 13.80
C ALA A 23 2.74 7.98 12.97
N PHE A 24 2.97 6.85 13.63
CA PHE A 24 3.26 5.56 12.98
C PHE A 24 2.03 4.66 12.85
N ASP A 25 0.87 5.07 13.37
CA ASP A 25 -0.37 4.29 13.26
C ASP A 25 -0.82 4.24 11.79
N PRO A 26 -1.21 3.06 11.28
CA PRO A 26 -1.85 2.98 9.97
C PRO A 26 -3.05 3.92 9.87
N PHE A 27 -3.21 4.56 8.71
CA PHE A 27 -4.31 5.48 8.39
C PHE A 27 -4.37 6.79 9.18
N PHE A 28 -3.54 6.97 10.21
CA PHE A 28 -3.49 8.25 10.91
C PHE A 28 -2.90 9.35 10.03
N THR A 29 -3.61 10.47 9.93
CA THR A 29 -3.17 11.64 9.14
C THR A 29 -3.70 12.93 9.74
N THR A 30 -2.87 13.98 9.76
CA THR A 30 -3.26 15.35 10.10
C THR A 30 -3.69 16.17 8.88
N LYS A 31 -3.55 15.60 7.69
CA LYS A 31 -3.98 16.24 6.43
C LYS A 31 -5.49 16.17 6.28
N GLU A 32 -6.03 17.10 5.50
CA GLU A 32 -7.44 17.11 5.12
C GLU A 32 -7.89 15.77 4.50
N PRO A 33 -9.18 15.42 4.61
CA PRO A 33 -9.75 14.23 4.00
C PRO A 33 -9.33 14.07 2.53
N GLY A 34 -8.76 12.92 2.20
CA GLY A 34 -8.32 12.58 0.85
C GLY A 34 -6.97 13.16 0.40
N LYS A 35 -6.26 13.95 1.24
CA LYS A 35 -4.94 14.53 0.93
C LYS A 35 -3.74 13.72 1.47
N GLY A 36 -4.01 12.66 2.22
CA GLY A 36 -3.01 11.75 2.75
C GLY A 36 -3.64 10.41 3.08
N THR A 37 -2.91 9.32 2.83
CA THR A 37 -3.38 7.97 3.18
C THR A 37 -3.08 7.58 4.62
N GLY A 38 -2.25 8.37 5.32
CA GLY A 38 -1.72 8.01 6.65
C GLY A 38 -0.74 6.83 6.67
N LEU A 39 -0.55 6.13 5.56
CA LEU A 39 0.25 4.90 5.53
C LEU A 39 1.77 5.12 5.47
N GLY A 40 2.25 6.32 5.14
CA GLY A 40 3.67 6.54 4.86
C GLY A 40 4.60 6.13 6.02
N LEU A 41 4.34 6.61 7.23
CA LEU A 41 5.15 6.27 8.40
C LEU A 41 4.87 4.85 8.91
N ALA A 42 3.65 4.33 8.77
CA ALA A 42 3.35 2.93 9.06
C ALA A 42 4.16 1.98 8.15
N THR A 43 4.30 2.30 6.85
CA THR A 43 5.15 1.55 5.92
C THR A 43 6.63 1.63 6.33
N VAL A 44 7.12 2.81 6.72
CA VAL A 44 8.50 2.97 7.23
C VAL A 44 8.72 2.07 8.46
N PHE A 45 7.79 2.08 9.41
CA PHE A 45 7.87 1.22 10.58
C PHE A 45 7.93 -0.26 10.20
N GLY A 46 7.05 -0.71 9.31
CA GLY A 46 7.02 -2.08 8.81
C GLY A 46 8.33 -2.51 8.16
N ILE A 47 8.83 -1.72 7.20
CA ILE A 47 10.10 -2.00 6.50
C ILE A 47 11.27 -2.09 7.50
N VAL A 48 11.36 -1.12 8.42
CA VAL A 48 12.46 -1.09 9.40
C VAL A 48 12.38 -2.28 10.35
N LYS A 49 11.18 -2.67 10.81
CA LYS A 49 10.98 -3.84 11.67
C LYS A 49 11.30 -5.15 10.98
N GLN A 50 10.83 -5.34 9.75
CA GLN A 50 11.15 -6.52 8.93
C GLN A 50 12.66 -6.63 8.66
N SER A 51 13.35 -5.50 8.56
CA SER A 51 14.81 -5.43 8.43
C SER A 51 15.57 -5.62 9.75
N GLY A 52 14.89 -6.00 10.85
CA GLY A 52 15.50 -6.17 12.17
C GLY A 52 15.96 -4.86 12.84
N GLY A 53 15.46 -3.72 12.36
CA GLY A 53 15.83 -2.39 12.81
C GLY A 53 14.86 -1.75 13.80
N HIS A 54 15.11 -0.48 14.09
CA HIS A 54 14.29 0.36 14.95
C HIS A 54 14.13 1.77 14.35
N VAL A 55 12.92 2.32 14.42
CA VAL A 55 12.63 3.69 14.03
C VAL A 55 12.05 4.45 15.22
N ARG A 56 12.46 5.71 15.38
CA ARG A 56 11.88 6.63 16.36
C ARG A 56 11.77 8.04 15.79
N ALA A 57 10.85 8.83 16.33
CA ALA A 57 10.69 10.23 15.98
C ALA A 57 10.78 11.10 17.25
N ARG A 58 11.30 12.31 17.08
CA ARG A 58 11.20 13.40 18.06
C ARG A 58 10.69 14.62 17.33
N SER A 59 9.69 15.28 17.87
CA SER A 59 9.11 16.47 17.26
C SER A 59 8.69 17.44 18.33
N VAL A 60 8.81 18.73 18.02
CA VAL A 60 8.32 19.81 18.87
C VAL A 60 7.60 20.81 17.99
N LYS A 61 6.36 21.13 18.35
CA LYS A 61 5.53 22.09 17.62
C LYS A 61 6.25 23.43 17.51
N GLY A 62 6.42 23.92 16.28
CA GLY A 62 7.15 25.15 15.93
C GLY A 62 8.66 25.00 15.77
N ALA A 63 9.26 23.84 16.06
CA ALA A 63 10.71 23.64 16.00
C ALA A 63 11.17 22.51 15.05
N GLY A 64 10.23 21.84 14.38
CA GLY A 64 10.51 20.79 13.41
C GLY A 64 10.49 19.38 13.97
N THR A 65 10.87 18.41 13.12
CA THR A 65 10.88 16.98 13.44
C THR A 65 12.24 16.36 13.13
N THR A 66 12.59 15.32 13.88
CA THR A 66 13.71 14.45 13.58
C THR A 66 13.28 12.99 13.66
N PHE A 67 13.48 12.26 12.57
CA PHE A 67 13.33 10.81 12.50
C PHE A 67 14.71 10.15 12.56
N GLU A 68 14.83 9.07 13.34
CA GLU A 68 16.03 8.24 13.42
C GLU A 68 15.68 6.80 13.11
N VAL A 69 16.33 6.24 12.10
CA VAL A 69 16.24 4.83 11.69
C VAL A 69 17.57 4.16 12.01
N VAL A 70 17.53 3.06 12.73
CA VAL A 70 18.70 2.26 13.13
C VAL A 70 18.53 0.87 12.52
N LEU A 71 19.46 0.47 11.67
CA LEU A 71 19.45 -0.84 11.00
C LEU A 71 20.70 -1.63 11.38
N PRO A 72 20.60 -2.96 11.52
CA PRO A 72 21.78 -3.81 11.74
C PRO A 72 22.71 -3.67 10.54
N ARG A 73 24.00 -3.47 10.82
CA ARG A 73 25.03 -3.49 9.77
C ARG A 73 25.26 -4.93 9.34
N VAL A 74 25.25 -5.16 8.04
CA VAL A 74 25.72 -6.41 7.42
C VAL A 74 27.14 -6.20 6.90
N ASP A 75 28.00 -7.21 7.03
CA ASP A 75 29.39 -7.18 6.54
C ASP A 75 29.52 -7.79 5.14
N GLU A 76 28.44 -8.41 4.63
CA GLU A 76 28.37 -8.96 3.29
C GLU A 76 28.29 -7.81 2.28
N ALA A 77 29.25 -7.79 1.34
CA ALA A 77 29.18 -6.88 0.21
C ALA A 77 27.92 -7.22 -0.59
N PRO A 78 27.15 -6.22 -1.07
CA PRO A 78 26.01 -6.50 -1.91
C PRO A 78 26.50 -7.34 -3.09
N THR A 79 26.02 -8.57 -3.20
CA THR A 79 26.08 -9.29 -4.47
C THR A 79 25.44 -8.32 -5.47
N PRO A 80 26.08 -7.97 -6.58
CA PRO A 80 25.39 -7.22 -7.61
C PRO A 80 24.18 -8.06 -7.97
N GLU A 81 23.01 -7.65 -7.50
CA GLU A 81 21.77 -8.17 -8.01
C GLU A 81 21.87 -7.87 -9.50
N SER A 82 22.09 -8.91 -10.30
CA SER A 82 21.52 -8.94 -11.64
C SER A 82 20.07 -8.58 -11.41
N SER A 83 19.74 -7.31 -11.62
CA SER A 83 18.44 -6.79 -11.29
C SER A 83 17.42 -7.76 -11.87
N PRO A 84 16.37 -8.18 -11.15
CA PRO A 84 15.18 -8.69 -11.82
C PRO A 84 14.54 -7.63 -12.74
N ARG A 85 15.11 -6.42 -12.78
CA ARG A 85 14.97 -5.44 -13.85
C ARG A 85 15.79 -5.78 -15.11
N ALA A 86 16.16 -7.04 -15.31
CA ALA A 86 16.43 -7.57 -16.63
C ALA A 86 15.11 -7.51 -17.41
N GLU A 87 14.99 -6.49 -18.26
CA GLU A 87 14.30 -6.61 -19.54
C GLU A 87 12.92 -7.29 -19.44
N ARG A 88 11.96 -6.66 -18.77
CA ARG A 88 10.58 -6.82 -19.24
C ARG A 88 10.58 -6.22 -20.64
N ARG A 89 10.64 -7.11 -21.63
CA ARG A 89 10.52 -6.79 -23.05
C ARG A 89 9.37 -5.80 -23.20
N GLU A 90 9.64 -4.65 -23.80
CA GLU A 90 8.64 -3.62 -24.07
C GLU A 90 7.46 -4.19 -24.90
N ASP A 91 7.62 -5.38 -25.48
CA ASP A 91 6.62 -6.10 -26.27
C ASP A 91 5.71 -7.06 -25.46
N GLU A 92 5.94 -7.30 -24.16
CA GLU A 92 5.01 -8.04 -23.26
C GLU A 92 4.30 -7.12 -22.26
N ALA A 93 4.50 -5.81 -22.38
CA ALA A 93 3.96 -4.79 -21.49
C ALA A 93 2.50 -4.42 -21.84
N ALA A 94 1.58 -5.33 -21.54
CA ALA A 94 0.28 -4.94 -21.03
C ALA A 94 0.04 -5.77 -19.78
N GLY A 95 0.39 -5.23 -18.60
CA GLY A 95 -0.06 -5.86 -17.37
C GLY A 95 -1.57 -6.05 -17.45
N GLY A 96 -2.05 -7.22 -17.05
CA GLY A 96 -3.48 -7.55 -17.10
C GLY A 96 -4.35 -6.50 -16.42
N THR A 97 -5.66 -6.57 -16.64
CA THR A 97 -6.61 -5.68 -15.96
C THR A 97 -6.94 -6.24 -14.58
N VAL A 98 -6.65 -5.47 -13.54
CA VAL A 98 -6.94 -5.81 -12.14
C VAL A 98 -8.11 -4.97 -11.63
N LEU A 99 -9.10 -5.60 -11.02
CA LEU A 99 -10.15 -4.91 -10.27
C LEU A 99 -9.80 -4.88 -8.78
N VAL A 100 -9.58 -3.68 -8.24
CA VAL A 100 -9.35 -3.46 -6.81
C VAL A 100 -10.69 -3.11 -6.13
N VAL A 101 -11.05 -3.85 -5.08
CA VAL A 101 -12.26 -3.66 -4.28
C VAL A 101 -11.87 -3.45 -2.83
N GLU A 102 -12.09 -2.23 -2.35
CA GLU A 102 -11.56 -1.76 -1.07
C GLU A 102 -12.41 -0.59 -0.62
N ASP A 103 -12.96 -0.61 0.59
CA ASP A 103 -13.90 0.43 1.05
C ASP A 103 -13.18 1.71 1.49
N GLU A 104 -12.02 1.58 2.13
CA GLU A 104 -11.22 2.72 2.58
C GLU A 104 -10.59 3.48 1.39
N PRO A 105 -11.02 4.71 1.06
CA PRO A 105 -10.55 5.43 -0.11
C PRO A 105 -9.03 5.64 -0.13
N ALA A 106 -8.39 5.76 1.04
CA ALA A 106 -6.95 5.88 1.15
C ALA A 106 -6.21 4.61 0.74
N VAL A 107 -6.65 3.44 1.19
CA VAL A 107 -6.08 2.13 0.83
C VAL A 107 -6.30 1.87 -0.65
N ARG A 108 -7.53 2.07 -1.13
CA ARG A 108 -7.90 1.88 -2.54
C ARG A 108 -7.00 2.68 -3.46
N LYS A 109 -6.81 3.97 -3.16
CA LYS A 109 -5.90 4.85 -3.92
C LYS A 109 -4.43 4.43 -3.84
N LEU A 110 -3.97 3.82 -2.75
CA LEU A 110 -2.61 3.32 -2.65
C LEU A 110 -2.42 2.07 -3.52
N ALA A 111 -3.32 1.08 -3.38
CA ALA A 111 -3.29 -0.16 -4.16
C ALA A 111 -3.32 0.12 -5.67
N VAL A 112 -4.25 0.99 -6.12
CA VAL A 112 -4.34 1.43 -7.51
C VAL A 112 -3.01 2.01 -8.00
N ARG A 113 -2.43 2.96 -7.26
CA ARG A 113 -1.16 3.60 -7.65
C ARG A 113 0.01 2.63 -7.74
N ILE A 114 0.08 1.63 -6.85
CA ILE A 114 1.16 0.63 -6.86
C ILE A 114 1.02 -0.26 -8.10
N LEU A 115 -0.18 -0.79 -8.36
CA LEU A 115 -0.45 -1.67 -9.48
C LEU A 115 -0.30 -0.95 -10.83
N GLU A 116 -0.78 0.28 -10.96
CA GLU A 116 -0.61 1.08 -12.18
C GLU A 116 0.87 1.36 -12.46
N ARG A 117 1.67 1.69 -11.43
CA ARG A 117 3.12 1.90 -11.57
C ARG A 117 3.84 0.63 -12.04
N ASP A 118 3.34 -0.53 -11.66
CA ASP A 118 3.91 -1.82 -12.02
C ASP A 118 3.38 -2.34 -13.38
N GLY A 119 2.57 -1.54 -14.09
CA GLY A 119 2.18 -1.74 -15.50
C GLY A 119 0.81 -2.36 -15.72
N TYR A 120 -0.01 -2.53 -14.68
CA TYR A 120 -1.37 -3.07 -14.78
C TYR A 120 -2.39 -1.99 -15.12
N ARG A 121 -3.43 -2.37 -15.87
CA ARG A 121 -4.65 -1.55 -15.97
C ARG A 121 -5.49 -1.78 -14.73
N VAL A 122 -5.84 -0.73 -13.99
CA VAL A 122 -6.59 -0.90 -12.74
C VAL A 122 -8.00 -0.33 -12.87
N LEU A 123 -8.98 -1.14 -12.50
CA LEU A 123 -10.35 -0.72 -12.21
C LEU A 123 -10.54 -0.70 -10.70
N ALA A 124 -11.38 0.19 -10.18
CA ALA A 124 -11.57 0.35 -8.74
C ALA A 124 -13.05 0.39 -8.37
N ALA A 125 -13.39 -0.27 -7.26
CA ALA A 125 -14.72 -0.25 -6.64
C ALA A 125 -14.59 -0.09 -5.13
N GLU A 126 -15.59 0.53 -4.50
CA GLU A 126 -15.61 0.81 -3.06
C GLU A 126 -16.29 -0.28 -2.22
N ASN A 127 -16.95 -1.24 -2.85
CA ASN A 127 -17.53 -2.41 -2.19
C ASN A 127 -17.85 -3.49 -3.24
N GLY A 128 -18.30 -4.67 -2.79
CA GLY A 128 -18.65 -5.77 -3.69
C GLY A 128 -19.78 -5.47 -4.67
N ALA A 129 -20.78 -4.68 -4.28
CA ALA A 129 -21.89 -4.33 -5.16
C ALA A 129 -21.41 -3.47 -6.35
N ARG A 130 -20.60 -2.43 -6.08
CA ARG A 130 -19.96 -1.62 -7.13
C ARG A 130 -18.98 -2.43 -7.96
N ALA A 131 -18.29 -3.40 -7.38
CA ALA A 131 -17.40 -4.29 -8.12
C ALA A 131 -18.16 -5.10 -9.18
N LEU A 132 -19.35 -5.61 -8.84
CA LEU A 132 -20.21 -6.31 -9.77
C LEU A 132 -20.69 -5.40 -10.91
N GLU A 133 -21.09 -4.16 -10.61
CA GLU A 133 -21.48 -3.17 -11.64
C GLU A 133 -20.31 -2.84 -12.59
N VAL A 134 -19.09 -2.71 -12.06
CA VAL A 134 -17.87 -2.48 -12.87
C VAL A 134 -17.61 -3.69 -13.78
N LEU A 135 -17.75 -4.90 -13.26
CA LEU A 135 -17.59 -6.14 -14.04
C LEU A 135 -18.62 -6.29 -15.17
N GLU A 136 -19.86 -5.81 -14.95
CA GLU A 136 -20.94 -5.86 -15.94
C GLU A 136 -20.78 -4.78 -17.01
N SER A 137 -20.36 -3.57 -16.62
CA SER A 137 -20.20 -2.44 -17.54
C SER A 137 -18.88 -2.47 -18.31
N HIS A 138 -17.86 -3.16 -17.81
CA HIS A 138 -16.56 -3.27 -18.47
C HIS A 138 -16.58 -4.31 -19.58
N ALA A 139 -16.44 -3.85 -20.83
CA ALA A 139 -16.39 -4.72 -22.01
C ALA A 139 -15.06 -5.50 -22.16
N GLY A 140 -14.00 -5.12 -21.43
CA GLY A 140 -12.69 -5.78 -21.47
C GLY A 140 -12.58 -6.99 -20.55
N ALA A 141 -11.48 -7.74 -20.71
CA ALA A 141 -11.13 -8.81 -19.77
C ALA A 141 -10.68 -8.21 -18.43
N ILE A 142 -11.02 -8.89 -17.33
CA ILE A 142 -10.45 -8.66 -16.00
C ILE A 142 -9.72 -9.94 -15.65
N ASP A 143 -8.44 -9.82 -15.33
CA ASP A 143 -7.51 -10.94 -15.13
C ASP A 143 -7.36 -11.31 -13.65
N LEU A 144 -7.68 -10.39 -12.74
CA LEU A 144 -7.62 -10.59 -11.30
C LEU A 144 -8.58 -9.64 -10.58
N VAL A 145 -9.26 -10.13 -9.56
CA VAL A 145 -9.93 -9.30 -8.55
C VAL A 145 -9.10 -9.32 -7.27
N VAL A 146 -8.74 -8.15 -6.77
CA VAL A 146 -8.09 -7.96 -5.46
C VAL A 146 -9.11 -7.30 -4.54
N THR A 147 -9.52 -7.96 -3.47
CA THR A 147 -10.61 -7.50 -2.60
C THR A 147 -10.23 -7.56 -1.14
N ASP A 148 -10.60 -6.55 -0.34
CA ASP A 148 -10.68 -6.73 1.12
C ASP A 148 -11.77 -7.77 1.44
N MET A 149 -11.57 -8.53 2.53
CA MET A 149 -12.55 -9.47 3.04
C MET A 149 -13.73 -8.77 3.70
N VAL A 150 -13.48 -7.72 4.49
CA VAL A 150 -14.50 -7.07 5.33
C VAL A 150 -14.78 -5.68 4.80
N MET A 151 -15.94 -5.51 4.18
CA MET A 151 -16.42 -4.22 3.65
C MET A 151 -17.92 -4.04 3.96
N PRO A 152 -18.42 -2.80 4.06
CA PRO A 152 -19.85 -2.54 4.15
C PRO A 152 -20.61 -2.97 2.89
N GLU A 153 -21.92 -3.15 3.03
CA GLU A 153 -22.85 -3.62 1.99
C GLU A 153 -22.57 -5.05 1.52
N MET A 154 -21.52 -5.25 0.73
CA MET A 154 -21.09 -6.55 0.21
C MET A 154 -19.58 -6.71 0.41
N GLY A 155 -19.21 -7.64 1.27
CA GLY A 155 -17.82 -7.99 1.56
C GLY A 155 -17.15 -8.84 0.48
N GLY A 156 -15.85 -9.07 0.63
CA GLY A 156 -15.07 -9.83 -0.35
C GLY A 156 -15.51 -11.29 -0.48
N GLU A 157 -15.93 -11.92 0.61
CA GLU A 157 -16.42 -13.31 0.60
C GLU A 157 -17.70 -13.46 -0.23
N GLU A 158 -18.68 -12.58 0.00
CA GLU A 158 -19.93 -12.55 -0.76
C GLU A 158 -19.70 -12.20 -2.24
N LEU A 159 -18.82 -11.22 -2.51
CA LEU A 159 -18.38 -10.92 -3.85
C LEU A 159 -17.78 -12.16 -4.54
N ALA A 160 -16.87 -12.87 -3.89
CA ALA A 160 -16.24 -14.07 -4.44
C ALA A 160 -17.24 -15.18 -4.74
N TRP A 161 -18.25 -15.36 -3.88
CA TRP A 161 -19.36 -16.28 -4.12
C TRP A 161 -20.15 -15.90 -5.38
N HIS A 162 -20.45 -14.62 -5.59
CA HIS A 162 -21.10 -14.16 -6.82
C HIS A 162 -20.22 -14.37 -8.06
N LEU A 163 -18.93 -14.09 -7.97
CA LEU A 163 -17.99 -14.22 -9.08
C LEU A 163 -17.75 -15.67 -9.49
N SER A 164 -17.66 -16.59 -8.53
CA SER A 164 -17.44 -18.01 -8.84
C SER A 164 -18.55 -18.60 -9.74
N ARG A 165 -19.76 -18.07 -9.62
CA ARG A 165 -20.94 -18.46 -10.42
C ARG A 165 -21.03 -17.73 -11.77
N ARG A 166 -20.68 -16.44 -11.81
CA ARG A 166 -20.82 -15.57 -13.01
C ARG A 166 -19.60 -15.62 -13.94
N ARG A 167 -18.40 -15.77 -13.38
CA ARG A 167 -17.12 -15.75 -14.10
C ARG A 167 -16.24 -16.92 -13.59
N PRO A 168 -16.61 -18.18 -13.87
CA PRO A 168 -15.84 -19.33 -13.42
C PRO A 168 -14.40 -19.23 -13.93
N GLY A 169 -13.42 -19.35 -13.02
CA GLY A 169 -11.99 -19.28 -13.36
C GLY A 169 -11.35 -17.89 -13.23
N LEU A 170 -12.11 -16.83 -12.92
CA LEU A 170 -11.54 -15.53 -12.57
C LEU A 170 -10.77 -15.62 -11.25
N PRO A 171 -9.44 -15.35 -11.23
CA PRO A 171 -8.67 -15.34 -9.99
C PRO A 171 -9.14 -14.25 -9.03
N ILE A 172 -9.18 -14.57 -7.73
CA ILE A 172 -9.53 -13.65 -6.65
C ILE A 172 -8.42 -13.72 -5.60
N LEU A 173 -7.87 -12.56 -5.25
CA LEU A 173 -6.91 -12.37 -4.17
C LEU A 173 -7.57 -11.59 -3.04
N PHE A 174 -7.59 -12.17 -1.85
CA PHE A 174 -8.07 -11.50 -0.64
C PHE A 174 -6.94 -10.70 0.01
N MET A 175 -7.23 -9.45 0.37
CA MET A 175 -6.40 -8.64 1.24
C MET A 175 -6.96 -8.69 2.66
N SER A 176 -6.09 -8.87 3.64
CA SER A 176 -6.42 -8.79 5.06
C SER A 176 -5.46 -7.83 5.73
N GLY A 177 -5.98 -6.93 6.58
CA GLY A 177 -5.20 -6.07 7.46
C GLY A 177 -4.48 -6.82 8.58
#